data_AF-A0AAD5M3W4-F1
#
_entry.id   AF-A0AAD5M3W4-F1
#
_cell.length_a   1.000
_cell.length_b   1.000
_cell.length_c   1.000
_cell.angle_alpha   90.00
_cell.angle_beta   90.00
_cell.angle_gamma   90.00
#
_symmetry.space_group_name_H-M   'P 1'
#
loop_
_entity.id
_entity.type
_entity.pdbx_description
1 polymer ?
#
loop_
_entity_poly.entity_id
_entity_poly.type
_entity_poly.pdbx_seq_one_letter_code
_entity_poly.pdbx_strand_id
1 'polypeptide(L)'
;MPQSSATLHLPDGRVLSLRHVLFFHRHGDRSPVFTDMGEKWRITDEGRGFWASRLASREQLASLDRIARVVGDDPTMPRHGAPVGHKLWPLGQLSAQGVEHMVAKGEELRKRYEAFIAASPGLQDAPQDHVHVLSSNMDRTIQSVQCLLYGMFIAPTITTVPPTTSPSKQFSICTQAKNALAPAHSDAVFEEIESIVTDSTVLTTPCTR
;
A
#
# COMPACT_ATOMS: atom_id res chain seq x y z
N MET A 1 22.33 22.77 12.79
CA MET A 1 21.44 22.73 11.62
C MET A 1 21.13 21.27 11.33
N PRO A 2 19.89 20.79 11.46
CA PRO A 2 19.58 19.39 11.19
C PRO A 2 19.79 19.10 9.70
N GLN A 3 20.52 18.02 9.40
CA GLN A 3 20.81 17.59 8.02
C GLN A 3 19.51 17.14 7.35
N SER A 4 19.20 17.73 6.20
CA SER A 4 18.08 17.33 5.33
C SER A 4 18.32 15.92 4.79
N SER A 5 17.54 14.93 5.25
CA SER A 5 17.72 13.50 4.92
C SER A 5 17.34 13.10 3.49
N ALA A 6 17.01 14.06 2.62
CA ALA A 6 16.76 13.82 1.20
C ALA A 6 18.05 13.67 0.37
N THR A 7 19.21 13.99 0.97
CA THR A 7 20.51 13.97 0.30
C THR A 7 21.51 13.07 1.03
N LEU A 8 22.13 12.15 0.31
CA LEU A 8 23.18 11.25 0.80
C LEU A 8 24.54 11.75 0.30
N HIS A 9 25.44 12.06 1.23
CA HIS A 9 26.83 12.41 0.91
C HIS A 9 27.69 11.15 0.85
N LEU A 10 28.39 10.95 -0.25
CA LEU A 10 29.31 9.83 -0.45
C LEU A 10 30.74 10.21 -0.04
N PRO A 11 31.60 9.24 0.34
CA PRO A 11 32.99 9.50 0.73
C PRO A 11 33.86 10.19 -0.33
N ASP A 12 33.46 10.10 -1.60
CA ASP A 12 34.14 10.72 -2.75
C ASP A 12 33.67 12.15 -3.04
N GLY A 13 32.85 12.73 -2.15
CA GLY A 13 32.35 14.10 -2.27
C GLY A 13 31.08 14.24 -3.13
N ARG A 14 30.58 13.15 -3.73
CA ARG A 14 29.29 13.19 -4.45
C ARG A 14 28.12 13.34 -3.48
N VAL A 15 27.05 13.95 -3.99
CA VAL A 15 25.80 14.15 -3.26
C VAL A 15 24.67 13.55 -4.08
N LEU A 16 24.00 12.54 -3.53
CA LEU A 16 22.85 11.89 -4.15
C LEU A 16 21.56 12.46 -3.59
N SER A 17 20.60 12.80 -4.43
CA SER A 17 19.26 13.24 -4.02
C SER A 17 18.23 12.15 -4.27
N LEU A 18 17.36 11.86 -3.30
CA LEU A 18 16.23 10.96 -3.52
C LEU A 18 15.23 11.57 -4.52
N ARG A 19 14.85 10.81 -5.55
CA ARG A 19 13.93 11.27 -6.62
C ARG A 19 12.61 10.53 -6.63
N HIS A 20 12.66 9.20 -6.48
CA HIS A 20 11.49 8.34 -6.54
C HIS A 20 11.57 7.28 -5.43
N VAL A 21 10.40 6.85 -4.96
CA VAL A 21 10.29 5.75 -4.01
C VAL A 21 9.21 4.80 -4.51
N LEU A 22 9.56 3.52 -4.62
CA LEU A 22 8.64 2.47 -5.03
C LEU A 22 8.38 1.55 -3.83
N PHE A 23 7.12 1.23 -3.59
CA PHE A 23 6.70 0.36 -2.49
C PHE A 23 5.98 -0.86 -3.02
N PHE A 24 6.49 -2.03 -2.66
CA PHE A 24 5.80 -3.30 -2.83
C PHE A 24 5.48 -3.84 -1.45
N HIS A 25 4.19 -4.11 -1.19
CA HIS A 25 3.78 -4.70 0.06
C HIS A 25 2.70 -5.75 -0.13
N ARG A 26 2.71 -6.75 0.75
CA ARG A 26 1.58 -7.66 0.91
C ARG A 26 0.46 -6.94 1.65
N HIS A 27 -0.76 -7.48 1.54
CA HIS A 27 -1.84 -7.13 2.44
C HIS A 27 -1.46 -7.32 3.92
N GLY A 28 -2.16 -6.62 4.81
CA GLY A 28 -2.06 -6.80 6.26
C GLY A 28 -2.61 -8.15 6.73
N ASP A 29 -2.60 -8.34 8.05
CA ASP A 29 -3.17 -9.54 8.68
C ASP A 29 -4.64 -9.75 8.29
N ARG A 30 -5.06 -11.01 8.20
CA ARG A 30 -6.36 -11.40 7.66
C ARG A 30 -6.87 -12.69 8.28
N SER A 31 -8.17 -12.90 8.21
CA SER A 31 -8.74 -14.21 8.48
C SER A 31 -8.23 -15.29 7.49
N PRO A 32 -8.31 -16.57 7.88
CA PRO A 32 -7.99 -17.69 7.00
C PRO A 32 -8.77 -17.61 5.69
N VAL A 33 -8.16 -18.11 4.62
CA VAL A 33 -8.80 -18.15 3.30
C VAL A 33 -9.56 -19.47 3.14
N PHE A 34 -8.98 -20.59 3.58
CA PHE A 34 -9.60 -21.91 3.45
C PHE A 34 -10.38 -22.32 4.70
N THR A 35 -11.45 -23.08 4.49
CA THR A 35 -12.23 -23.74 5.55
C THR A 35 -11.58 -25.00 6.07
N ASP A 36 -10.67 -25.58 5.30
CA ASP A 36 -10.05 -26.86 5.56
C ASP A 36 -8.65 -26.92 4.97
N MET A 37 -7.82 -27.79 5.55
CA MET A 37 -6.48 -28.11 5.04
C MET A 37 -6.32 -29.64 5.05
N GLY A 38 -6.75 -30.26 3.96
CA GLY A 38 -6.85 -31.71 3.85
C GLY A 38 -7.80 -32.31 4.88
N GLU A 39 -7.52 -33.53 5.32
CA GLU A 39 -8.35 -34.24 6.31
C GLU A 39 -8.05 -33.83 7.76
N LYS A 40 -6.96 -33.09 7.99
CA LYS A 40 -6.41 -32.88 9.34
C LYS A 40 -6.92 -31.63 10.02
N TRP A 41 -7.50 -30.70 9.27
CA TRP A 41 -7.96 -29.44 9.84
C TRP A 41 -9.18 -28.92 9.11
N ARG A 42 -10.19 -28.53 9.88
CA ARG A 42 -11.40 -27.85 9.42
C ARG A 42 -11.76 -26.77 10.43
N ILE A 43 -12.13 -25.59 9.95
CA ILE A 43 -12.60 -24.51 10.80
C ILE A 43 -13.95 -24.89 11.42
N THR A 44 -14.01 -24.82 12.75
CA THR A 44 -15.24 -25.01 13.52
C THR A 44 -16.10 -23.75 13.50
N ASP A 45 -17.36 -23.83 13.92
CA ASP A 45 -18.21 -22.65 14.07
C ASP A 45 -17.67 -21.67 15.12
N GLU A 46 -17.08 -22.18 16.21
CA GLU A 46 -16.37 -21.36 17.19
C GLU A 46 -15.18 -20.63 16.55
N GLY A 47 -14.39 -21.34 15.74
CA GLY A 47 -13.28 -20.73 14.99
C GLY A 47 -13.76 -19.66 14.01
N ARG A 48 -14.91 -19.86 13.35
CA ARG A 48 -15.55 -18.83 12.52
C ARG A 48 -15.96 -17.62 13.36
N GLY A 49 -16.60 -17.83 14.51
CA GLY A 49 -16.98 -16.76 15.44
C GLY A 49 -15.78 -15.97 15.94
N PHE A 50 -14.68 -16.66 16.28
CA PHE A 50 -13.41 -16.02 16.63
C PHE A 50 -12.93 -15.09 15.52
N TRP A 51 -12.77 -15.59 14.28
CA TRP A 51 -12.26 -14.77 13.18
C TRP A 51 -13.20 -13.61 12.82
N ALA A 52 -14.52 -13.83 12.87
CA ALA A 52 -15.52 -12.79 12.69
C ALA A 52 -15.31 -11.61 13.65
N SER A 53 -15.05 -11.89 14.93
CA SER A 53 -14.80 -10.86 15.95
C SER A 53 -13.46 -10.12 15.79
N ARG A 54 -12.56 -10.62 14.94
CA ARG A 54 -11.24 -10.02 14.68
C ARG A 54 -11.20 -9.20 13.39
N LEU A 55 -12.27 -9.19 12.61
CA LEU A 55 -12.32 -8.45 11.35
C LEU A 55 -12.24 -6.93 11.57
N ALA A 56 -11.77 -6.21 10.55
CA ALA A 56 -11.84 -4.76 10.54
C ALA A 56 -13.29 -4.29 10.78
N SER A 57 -13.45 -3.28 11.64
CA SER A 57 -14.76 -2.73 11.97
C SER A 57 -15.35 -1.96 10.78
N ARG A 58 -16.68 -1.81 10.74
CA ARG A 58 -17.34 -1.03 9.69
C ARG A 58 -16.89 0.42 9.66
N GLU A 59 -16.60 0.99 10.83
CA GLU A 59 -16.14 2.35 11.01
C GLU A 59 -14.72 2.53 10.49
N GLN A 60 -13.85 1.53 10.71
CA GLN A 60 -12.51 1.51 10.13
C GLN A 60 -12.59 1.48 8.59
N LEU A 61 -13.36 0.56 8.03
CA LEU A 61 -13.53 0.43 6.58
C LEU A 61 -14.14 1.69 5.95
N ALA A 62 -15.17 2.27 6.59
CA ALA A 62 -15.76 3.52 6.12
C ALA A 62 -14.75 4.68 6.15
N SER A 63 -13.79 4.70 7.08
CA SER A 63 -12.72 5.69 7.08
C SER A 63 -11.70 5.50 5.98
N LEU A 64 -11.42 4.27 5.59
CA LEU A 64 -10.56 3.94 4.44
C LEU A 64 -11.23 4.34 3.11
N ASP A 65 -12.52 4.07 2.96
CA ASP A 65 -13.28 4.38 1.73
C ASP A 65 -13.39 5.88 1.46
N ARG A 66 -13.30 6.73 2.49
CA ARG A 66 -13.36 8.19 2.30
C ARG A 66 -12.08 8.75 1.66
N ILE A 67 -10.93 8.12 1.87
CA ILE A 67 -9.63 8.67 1.42
C ILE A 67 -9.20 8.16 0.05
N ALA A 68 -9.92 7.19 -0.53
CA ALA A 68 -9.55 6.62 -1.80
C ALA A 68 -10.77 6.14 -2.58
N ARG A 69 -10.68 6.22 -3.90
CA ARG A 69 -11.62 5.59 -4.83
C ARG A 69 -10.92 4.43 -5.54
N VAL A 70 -11.65 3.33 -5.71
CA VAL A 70 -11.19 2.20 -6.52
C VAL A 70 -11.54 2.48 -7.97
N VAL A 71 -10.53 2.49 -8.83
CA VAL A 71 -10.67 2.66 -10.27
C VAL A 71 -10.25 1.35 -10.92
N GLY A 72 -11.16 0.68 -11.63
CA GLY A 72 -10.77 -0.48 -12.44
C GLY A 72 -10.05 -0.02 -13.70
N ASP A 73 -9.00 -0.75 -14.11
CA ASP A 73 -8.32 -0.51 -15.39
C ASP A 73 -9.24 -0.66 -16.63
N ASP A 74 -10.39 -1.32 -16.50
CA ASP A 74 -11.42 -1.42 -17.55
C ASP A 74 -12.83 -1.44 -16.92
N PRO A 75 -13.82 -0.68 -17.44
CA PRO A 75 -15.24 -0.79 -17.09
C PRO A 75 -15.81 -2.22 -17.07
N THR A 76 -15.26 -3.14 -17.84
CA THR A 76 -15.70 -4.55 -17.90
C THR A 76 -15.16 -5.41 -16.76
N MET A 77 -14.22 -4.89 -15.95
CA MET A 77 -13.66 -5.65 -14.84
C MET A 77 -14.72 -5.98 -13.79
N PRO A 78 -14.62 -7.18 -13.18
CA PRO A 78 -15.49 -7.53 -12.08
C PRO A 78 -15.27 -6.55 -10.92
N ARG A 79 -16.35 -6.26 -10.17
CA ARG A 79 -16.23 -5.52 -8.91
C ARG A 79 -15.20 -6.24 -8.02
N HIS A 80 -14.40 -5.45 -7.30
CA HIS A 80 -13.55 -6.00 -6.25
C HIS A 80 -14.40 -6.81 -5.27
N GLY A 81 -13.79 -7.83 -4.69
CA GLY A 81 -14.45 -8.65 -3.69
C GLY A 81 -13.49 -9.51 -2.90
N ALA A 82 -14.08 -10.30 -2.01
CA ALA A 82 -13.42 -11.43 -1.38
C ALA A 82 -12.82 -12.37 -2.44
N PRO A 83 -11.71 -13.06 -2.15
CA PRO A 83 -11.08 -13.95 -3.12
C PRO A 83 -12.08 -15.00 -3.64
N VAL A 84 -12.01 -15.30 -4.94
CA VAL A 84 -12.93 -16.22 -5.64
C VAL A 84 -12.90 -17.59 -4.98
N GLY A 85 -14.06 -18.09 -4.53
CA GLY A 85 -14.19 -19.32 -3.72
C GLY A 85 -14.45 -19.07 -2.22
N HIS A 86 -14.31 -17.84 -1.74
CA HIS A 86 -14.35 -17.47 -0.32
C HIS A 86 -15.47 -16.48 -0.01
N LYS A 87 -16.64 -16.68 -0.62
CA LYS A 87 -17.86 -15.91 -0.34
C LYS A 87 -18.45 -16.20 1.06
N LEU A 88 -17.83 -17.10 1.81
CA LEU A 88 -18.20 -17.42 3.18
C LEU A 88 -17.52 -16.42 4.11
N TRP A 89 -18.26 -15.38 4.50
CA TRP A 89 -17.87 -14.57 5.64
C TRP A 89 -17.63 -15.49 6.86
N PRO A 90 -16.54 -15.32 7.64
CA PRO A 90 -15.61 -14.19 7.69
C PRO A 90 -14.29 -14.38 6.92
N LEU A 91 -14.19 -15.30 5.96
CA LEU A 91 -12.90 -15.75 5.39
C LEU A 91 -12.25 -14.77 4.40
N GLY A 92 -10.91 -14.74 4.40
CA GLY A 92 -10.09 -13.95 3.48
C GLY A 92 -10.22 -12.42 3.65
N GLN A 93 -10.82 -11.97 4.74
CA GLN A 93 -11.08 -10.56 5.06
C GLN A 93 -9.95 -9.96 5.90
N LEU A 94 -9.70 -8.66 5.75
CA LEU A 94 -8.71 -7.94 6.55
C LEU A 94 -9.14 -7.91 8.03
N SER A 95 -8.19 -8.18 8.93
CA SER A 95 -8.43 -8.09 10.37
C SER A 95 -8.25 -6.67 10.88
N ALA A 96 -8.80 -6.34 12.06
CA ALA A 96 -8.54 -5.07 12.73
C ALA A 96 -7.05 -4.91 13.05
N GLN A 97 -6.36 -6.00 13.41
CA GLN A 97 -4.91 -6.02 13.57
C GLN A 97 -4.19 -5.72 12.24
N GLY A 98 -4.70 -6.25 11.12
CA GLY A 98 -4.18 -5.97 9.79
C GLY A 98 -4.31 -4.49 9.41
N VAL A 99 -5.41 -3.85 9.81
CA VAL A 99 -5.59 -2.40 9.68
C VAL A 99 -4.52 -1.65 10.48
N GLU A 100 -4.41 -1.91 11.78
CA GLU A 100 -3.45 -1.24 12.66
C GLU A 100 -2.01 -1.36 12.16
N HIS A 101 -1.59 -2.58 11.80
CA HIS A 101 -0.25 -2.84 11.29
C HIS A 101 0.04 -2.04 10.00
N MET A 102 -0.91 -1.99 9.07
CA MET A 102 -0.71 -1.29 7.80
C MET A 102 -0.73 0.23 7.95
N VAL A 103 -1.53 0.76 8.87
CA VAL A 103 -1.51 2.20 9.22
C VAL A 103 -0.19 2.57 9.89
N ALA A 104 0.26 1.78 10.87
CA ALA A 104 1.55 1.99 11.54
C ALA A 104 2.71 1.93 10.55
N LYS A 105 2.67 1.01 9.59
CA LYS A 105 3.64 0.95 8.48
C LYS A 105 3.62 2.22 7.64
N GLY A 106 2.44 2.74 7.29
CA GLY A 106 2.31 4.03 6.59
C GLY A 106 2.94 5.19 7.37
N GLU A 107 2.72 5.24 8.68
CA GLU A 107 3.32 6.24 9.56
C GLU A 107 4.86 6.12 9.62
N GLU A 108 5.39 4.90 9.70
CA GLU A 108 6.83 4.65 9.65
C GLU A 108 7.43 5.14 8.33
N LEU A 109 6.76 4.89 7.20
CA LEU A 109 7.19 5.40 5.89
C LEU A 109 7.17 6.92 5.85
N ARG A 110 6.13 7.57 6.41
CA ARG A 110 6.06 9.03 6.53
C ARG A 110 7.26 9.60 7.28
N LYS A 111 7.65 8.97 8.41
CA LYS A 111 8.83 9.37 9.19
C LYS A 111 10.12 9.13 8.43
N ARG A 112 10.27 7.96 7.80
CA ARG A 112 11.47 7.61 7.02
C ARG A 112 11.70 8.56 5.85
N TYR A 113 10.64 9.02 5.20
CA TYR A 113 10.71 9.89 4.02
C TYR A 113 10.32 11.35 4.32
N GLU A 114 10.37 11.78 5.59
CA GLU A 114 9.89 13.12 5.98
C GLU A 114 10.60 14.25 5.22
N ALA A 115 11.92 14.16 5.05
CA ALA A 115 12.69 15.18 4.34
C ALA A 115 12.36 15.19 2.85
N PHE A 116 12.11 14.02 2.26
CA PHE A 116 11.70 13.91 0.87
C PHE A 116 10.29 14.49 0.65
N ILE A 117 9.36 14.19 1.55
CA ILE A 117 7.99 14.75 1.51
C ILE A 117 8.04 16.28 1.64
N ALA A 118 8.83 16.80 2.58
CA ALA A 118 8.97 18.24 2.79
C ALA A 118 9.67 18.95 1.62
N ALA A 119 10.65 18.30 0.98
CA ALA A 119 11.38 18.85 -0.16
C ALA A 119 10.63 18.73 -1.49
N SER A 120 9.58 17.89 -1.57
CA SER A 120 8.81 17.65 -2.79
C SER A 120 7.64 18.61 -2.90
N PRO A 121 7.64 19.57 -3.85
CA PRO A 121 6.56 20.54 -4.00
C PRO A 121 5.22 19.83 -4.24
N GLY A 122 4.20 20.16 -3.44
CA GLY A 122 2.85 19.62 -3.58
C GLY A 122 2.60 18.27 -2.90
N LEU A 123 3.63 17.47 -2.59
CA LEU A 123 3.46 16.12 -2.03
C LEU A 123 2.82 16.13 -0.62
N GLN A 124 3.07 17.16 0.19
CA GLN A 124 2.48 17.27 1.52
C GLN A 124 0.98 17.65 1.49
N ASP A 125 0.63 18.57 0.61
CA ASP A 125 -0.71 19.19 0.53
C ASP A 125 -1.66 18.37 -0.35
N ALA A 126 -1.17 17.91 -1.50
CA ALA A 126 -1.93 17.18 -2.52
C ALA A 126 -1.25 15.84 -2.91
N PRO A 127 -0.99 14.93 -1.95
CA PRO A 127 -0.27 13.68 -2.23
C PRO A 127 -0.91 12.80 -3.29
N GLN A 128 -2.23 12.88 -3.49
CA GLN A 128 -2.95 12.13 -4.51
C GLN A 128 -2.49 12.46 -5.95
N ASP A 129 -1.88 13.61 -6.18
CA ASP A 129 -1.36 14.02 -7.49
C ASP A 129 0.06 13.50 -7.75
N HIS A 130 0.73 12.99 -6.71
CA HIS A 130 2.13 12.55 -6.73
C HIS A 130 2.29 11.05 -6.46
N VAL A 131 1.27 10.40 -5.90
CA VAL A 131 1.32 8.98 -5.52
C VAL A 131 0.46 8.17 -6.47
N HIS A 132 1.13 7.38 -7.31
CA HIS A 132 0.46 6.39 -8.15
C HIS A 132 0.26 5.08 -7.39
N VAL A 133 -0.96 4.54 -7.41
CA VAL A 133 -1.34 3.36 -6.60
C VAL A 133 -1.89 2.25 -7.48
N LEU A 134 -1.29 1.07 -7.34
CA LEU A 134 -1.68 -0.16 -8.01
C LEU A 134 -2.05 -1.22 -6.98
N SER A 135 -3.11 -1.99 -7.25
CA SER A 135 -3.52 -3.10 -6.38
C SER A 135 -4.13 -4.25 -7.19
N SER A 136 -3.99 -5.47 -6.68
CA SER A 136 -4.85 -6.55 -7.16
C SER A 136 -6.31 -6.27 -6.82
N ASN A 137 -7.25 -6.75 -7.63
CA ASN A 137 -8.69 -6.57 -7.45
C ASN A 137 -9.28 -7.44 -6.31
N MET A 138 -8.74 -7.33 -5.09
CA MET A 138 -9.18 -8.02 -3.88
C MET A 138 -9.37 -7.05 -2.71
N ASP A 139 -10.47 -7.19 -1.96
CA ASP A 139 -10.83 -6.25 -0.88
C ASP A 139 -9.69 -6.01 0.10
N ARG A 140 -9.09 -7.08 0.63
CA ARG A 140 -8.01 -6.97 1.62
C ARG A 140 -6.76 -6.26 1.09
N THR A 141 -6.44 -6.35 -0.21
CA THR A 141 -5.25 -5.69 -0.78
C THR A 141 -5.53 -4.22 -1.01
N ILE A 142 -6.73 -3.89 -1.48
CA ILE A 142 -7.21 -2.51 -1.62
C ILE A 142 -7.25 -1.83 -0.24
N GLN A 143 -7.88 -2.47 0.75
CA GLN A 143 -7.96 -1.98 2.12
C GLN A 143 -6.58 -1.81 2.76
N SER A 144 -5.65 -2.75 2.51
CA SER A 144 -4.29 -2.63 3.05
C SER A 144 -3.54 -1.43 2.47
N VAL A 145 -3.71 -1.11 1.18
CA VAL A 145 -3.08 0.08 0.60
C VAL A 145 -3.78 1.35 1.08
N GLN A 146 -5.11 1.35 1.27
CA GLN A 146 -5.81 2.45 1.92
C GLN A 146 -5.23 2.69 3.33
N CYS A 147 -5.03 1.64 4.15
CA CYS A 147 -4.40 1.76 5.47
C CYS A 147 -3.00 2.39 5.40
N LEU A 148 -2.17 1.95 4.45
CA LEU A 148 -0.83 2.49 4.25
C LEU A 148 -0.87 3.99 3.92
N LEU A 149 -1.72 4.39 2.97
CA LEU A 149 -1.90 5.78 2.56
C LEU A 149 -2.47 6.63 3.71
N TYR A 150 -3.39 6.05 4.50
CA TYR A 150 -3.95 6.70 5.68
C TYR A 150 -2.86 7.03 6.70
N GLY A 151 -2.02 6.04 7.06
CA GLY A 151 -0.88 6.25 7.96
C GLY A 151 0.16 7.24 7.41
N MET A 152 0.35 7.23 6.10
CA MET A 152 1.37 8.06 5.45
C MET A 152 0.95 9.52 5.26
N PHE A 153 -0.33 9.81 5.02
CA PHE A 153 -0.77 11.15 4.59
C PHE A 153 -1.95 11.73 5.36
N ILE A 154 -2.62 10.94 6.21
CA ILE A 154 -3.86 11.34 6.91
C ILE A 154 -3.63 11.40 8.42
N ALA A 155 -3.44 10.27 9.08
CA ALA A 155 -3.24 10.20 10.53
C ALA A 155 -2.57 8.88 10.95
N PRO A 156 -1.83 8.86 12.08
CA PRO A 156 -1.12 7.66 12.55
C PRO A 156 -2.05 6.55 13.08
N THR A 157 -3.35 6.81 13.23
CA THR A 157 -4.33 5.82 13.70
C THR A 157 -5.70 6.13 13.11
N ILE A 158 -6.47 5.09 12.79
CA ILE A 158 -7.84 5.23 12.32
C ILE A 158 -8.77 5.35 13.51
N THR A 159 -9.46 6.49 13.61
CA THR A 159 -10.48 6.71 14.63
C THR A 159 -11.75 5.93 14.27
N THR A 160 -12.35 5.26 15.25
CA THR A 160 -13.65 4.57 15.12
C THR A 160 -14.83 5.55 15.07
N VAL A 161 -14.59 6.82 15.41
CA VAL A 161 -15.55 7.90 15.26
C VAL A 161 -15.41 8.46 13.84
N PRO A 162 -16.49 8.53 13.04
CA PRO A 162 -16.44 9.16 11.74
C PRO A 162 -16.00 10.63 11.90
N PRO A 163 -14.92 11.09 11.26
CA PRO A 163 -14.68 12.52 11.10
C PRO A 163 -15.89 13.14 10.40
N THR A 164 -16.38 14.26 10.92
CA THR A 164 -17.54 14.99 10.40
C THR A 164 -17.25 15.73 9.10
N THR A 165 -15.97 15.84 8.73
CA THR A 165 -15.50 16.49 7.51
C THR A 165 -15.05 15.46 6.49
N SER A 166 -15.39 15.70 5.22
CA SER A 166 -14.85 14.90 4.11
C SER A 166 -13.34 15.07 4.06
N PRO A 167 -12.54 13.99 3.95
CA PRO A 167 -11.10 14.14 3.84
C PRO A 167 -10.75 14.87 2.54
N SER A 168 -9.79 15.80 2.63
CA SER A 168 -9.36 16.61 1.49
C SER A 168 -8.56 15.82 0.44
N LYS A 169 -8.12 14.60 0.77
CA LYS A 169 -7.22 13.78 -0.04
C LYS A 169 -7.97 12.53 -0.51
N GLN A 170 -8.12 12.38 -1.82
CA GLN A 170 -8.78 11.24 -2.46
C GLN A 170 -7.84 10.56 -3.46
N PHE A 171 -7.21 9.45 -3.05
CA PHE A 171 -6.33 8.67 -3.90
C PHE A 171 -7.11 7.83 -4.92
N SER A 172 -6.53 7.59 -6.10
CA SER A 172 -7.05 6.61 -7.06
C SER A 172 -6.28 5.30 -6.93
N ILE A 173 -6.96 4.24 -6.52
CA ILE A 173 -6.40 2.89 -6.45
C ILE A 173 -6.76 2.18 -7.76
N CYS A 174 -5.77 2.04 -8.64
CA CYS A 174 -5.97 1.39 -9.93
C CYS A 174 -5.86 -0.13 -9.74
N THR A 175 -6.96 -0.85 -9.98
CA THR A 175 -7.01 -2.31 -9.79
C THR A 175 -6.76 -3.06 -11.09
N GLN A 176 -6.15 -4.24 -10.97
CA GLN A 176 -5.90 -5.14 -12.10
C GLN A 176 -6.60 -6.49 -11.93
N ALA A 177 -7.06 -7.06 -13.05
CA ALA A 177 -7.77 -8.34 -13.12
C ALA A 177 -6.90 -9.51 -12.66
N LYS A 178 -5.57 -9.41 -12.84
CA LYS A 178 -4.59 -10.41 -12.42
C LYS A 178 -3.65 -9.81 -11.39
N ASN A 179 -3.20 -10.63 -10.44
CA ASN A 179 -2.10 -10.25 -9.56
C ASN A 179 -0.87 -10.03 -10.43
N ALA A 180 -0.45 -8.79 -10.57
CA ALA A 180 0.77 -8.45 -11.28
C ALA A 180 1.72 -7.83 -10.25
N LEU A 181 2.91 -8.42 -10.09
CA LEU A 181 3.98 -7.84 -9.25
C LEU A 181 4.54 -6.54 -9.86
N ALA A 182 4.20 -6.32 -11.12
CA ALA A 182 4.53 -5.18 -11.96
C ALA A 182 3.25 -4.80 -12.69
N PRO A 183 2.85 -3.53 -12.79
CA PRO A 183 1.77 -3.15 -13.70
C PRO A 183 2.03 -3.73 -15.10
N ALA A 184 0.97 -4.08 -15.82
CA ALA A 184 1.04 -4.27 -17.27
C ALA A 184 1.23 -2.91 -17.97
N HIS A 185 2.29 -2.18 -17.62
CA HIS A 185 2.79 -1.07 -18.40
C HIS A 185 3.66 -1.62 -19.53
N SER A 186 3.82 -0.84 -20.60
CA SER A 186 4.76 -1.18 -21.67
C SER A 186 6.14 -1.43 -21.09
N ASP A 187 6.86 -2.42 -21.62
CA ASP A 187 8.23 -2.76 -21.24
C ASP A 187 9.12 -1.52 -21.07
N ALA A 188 8.87 -0.46 -21.85
CA ALA A 188 9.52 0.85 -21.77
C ALA A 188 9.64 1.48 -20.35
N VAL A 189 8.65 1.35 -19.45
CA VAL A 189 8.78 1.92 -18.09
C VAL A 189 9.71 1.06 -17.23
N PHE A 190 9.70 -0.26 -17.45
CA PHE A 190 10.63 -1.17 -16.79
C PHE A 190 12.03 -1.04 -17.37
N GLU A 191 12.18 -0.87 -18.68
CA GLU A 191 13.43 -0.56 -19.35
C GLU A 191 13.97 0.81 -18.91
N GLU A 192 13.12 1.80 -18.63
CA GLU A 192 13.53 3.10 -18.10
C GLU A 192 13.98 2.97 -16.64
N ILE A 193 13.26 2.23 -15.79
CA ILE A 193 13.68 1.92 -14.42
C ILE A 193 14.98 1.09 -14.42
N GLU A 194 15.07 0.07 -15.28
CA GLU A 194 16.26 -0.76 -15.45
C GLU A 194 17.43 0.10 -15.93
N SER A 195 17.23 0.97 -16.93
CA SER A 195 18.21 1.94 -17.43
C SER A 195 18.71 2.87 -16.32
N ILE A 196 17.81 3.45 -15.51
CA ILE A 196 18.16 4.32 -14.38
C ILE A 196 18.98 3.55 -13.34
N VAL A 197 18.63 2.28 -13.10
CA VAL A 197 19.34 1.40 -12.15
C VAL A 197 20.70 0.97 -12.71
N THR A 198 20.79 0.59 -13.98
CA THR A 198 22.05 0.19 -14.63
C THR A 198 23.02 1.35 -14.80
N ASP A 199 22.57 2.53 -15.22
CA ASP A 199 23.43 3.73 -15.32
C ASP A 199 24.05 4.11 -13.97
N SER A 200 23.30 3.89 -12.89
CA SER A 200 23.81 4.09 -11.52
C SER A 200 24.88 3.07 -11.12
N THR A 201 24.87 1.86 -11.68
CA THR A 201 25.89 0.83 -11.42
C THR A 201 27.14 0.96 -12.29
N VAL A 202 27.03 1.49 -13.51
CA VAL A 202 28.19 1.69 -14.39
C VAL A 202 29.13 2.79 -13.85
N LEU A 203 28.59 3.77 -13.11
CA LEU A 203 29.39 4.77 -12.39
C LEU A 203 30.11 4.22 -11.13
N THR A 204 30.02 2.92 -10.86
CA THR A 204 30.71 2.27 -9.72
C THR A 204 31.77 1.25 -10.11
N THR A 205 32.09 1.08 -11.40
CA THR A 205 33.28 0.33 -11.78
C THR A 205 34.51 1.24 -11.59
N PRO A 206 35.44 0.94 -10.66
CA PRO A 206 36.69 1.68 -10.58
C PRO A 206 37.46 1.39 -11.85
N CYS A 207 37.74 2.43 -12.63
CA CYS A 207 38.77 2.38 -13.66
C CYS A 207 40.09 2.07 -12.95
N THR A 208 40.44 0.79 -12.91
CA THR A 208 41.77 0.34 -12.53
C THR A 208 42.66 0.56 -13.74
N ARG A 209 43.81 1.19 -13.47
CA ARG A 209 44.82 1.70 -14.42
C ARG A 209 45.15 0.76 -15.57
#